data_AF-A0A0A0BWB8-F1
#
_entry.id   AF-A0A0A0BWB8-F1
#
_cell.length_a   1.000
_cell.length_b   1.000
_cell.length_c   1.000
_cell.angle_alpha   90.00
_cell.angle_beta   90.00
_cell.angle_gamma   90.00
#
_symmetry.space_group_name_H-M   'P 1'
#
loop_
_entity.id
_entity.type
_entity.pdbx_description
1 polymer ?
#
loop_
_entity_poly.entity_id
_entity_poly.type
_entity_poly.pdbx_seq_one_letter_code
_entity_poly.pdbx_strand_id
1 'polypeptide(L)'
;MVTFVEMSAAEAKAFLEQFLAHGPERLDALRRRLVADGAAREDELDLSAASLEPVWAWAVPRLSWRAGYEPPPLGMPGPRGPAGELEPADELPEWFDARYHDAWRFSAKTLWVVDGVARYLAECLVAAVPGARWVVGRSRSKGYVYQNHPVVTGLPLDDVEPVALVLVAAGKALDGRPSSLRDLFEIHSGRRRP
;
A
#
# COMPACT_ATOMS: atom_id res chain seq x y z
N MET A 1 0.41 -13.39 15.40
CA MET A 1 1.09 -12.17 14.93
C MET A 1 0.61 -11.01 15.79
N VAL A 2 1.54 -10.25 16.38
CA VAL A 2 1.24 -9.07 17.21
C VAL A 2 0.74 -7.95 16.27
N THR A 3 -0.34 -7.22 16.62
CA THR A 3 -0.72 -6.05 15.80
C THR A 3 0.41 -5.03 15.77
N PHE A 4 0.43 -4.18 14.75
CA PHE A 4 1.26 -2.97 14.80
C PHE A 4 1.02 -2.14 16.07
N VAL A 5 -0.22 -1.99 16.53
CA VAL A 5 -0.53 -1.21 17.75
C VAL A 5 0.11 -1.80 19.01
N GLU A 6 0.25 -3.13 19.06
CA GLU A 6 0.84 -3.85 20.19
C GLU A 6 2.37 -3.96 20.12
N MET A 7 2.99 -3.68 18.97
CA MET A 7 4.44 -3.72 18.83
C MET A 7 5.12 -2.70 19.76
N SER A 8 6.16 -3.16 20.44
CA SER A 8 7.11 -2.29 21.10
C SER A 8 7.89 -1.44 20.08
N ALA A 9 8.54 -0.39 20.59
CA ALA A 9 9.43 0.45 19.79
C ALA A 9 10.56 -0.33 19.09
N ALA A 10 11.04 -1.41 19.71
CA ALA A 10 12.10 -2.26 19.16
C ALA A 10 11.56 -3.19 18.07
N GLU A 11 10.40 -3.82 18.30
CA GLU A 11 9.74 -4.69 17.32
C GLU A 11 9.35 -3.91 16.06
N ALA A 12 8.78 -2.71 16.22
CA ALA A 12 8.41 -1.86 15.08
C ALA A 12 9.64 -1.43 14.25
N LYS A 13 10.77 -1.19 14.90
CA LYS A 13 12.03 -0.87 14.23
C LYS A 13 12.59 -2.08 13.47
N ALA A 14 12.61 -3.24 14.11
CA ALA A 14 13.05 -4.48 13.48
C ALA A 14 12.17 -4.85 12.28
N PHE A 15 10.85 -4.64 12.40
CA PHE A 15 9.91 -4.81 11.30
C PHE A 15 10.23 -3.87 10.14
N LEU A 16 10.46 -2.58 10.40
CA LEU A 16 10.85 -1.63 9.34
C LEU A 16 12.16 -2.06 8.66
N GLU A 17 13.17 -2.47 9.42
CA GLU A 17 14.46 -2.93 8.87
C GLU A 17 14.27 -4.13 7.93
N GLN A 18 13.47 -5.12 8.34
CA GLN A 18 13.13 -6.27 7.51
C GLN A 18 12.31 -5.86 6.27
N PHE A 19 11.30 -5.02 6.46
CA PHE A 19 10.45 -4.51 5.37
C PHE A 19 11.28 -3.81 4.31
N LEU A 20 12.25 -2.98 4.71
CA LEU A 20 13.16 -2.29 3.79
C LEU A 20 14.18 -3.25 3.16
N ALA A 21 14.66 -4.25 3.89
CA ALA A 21 15.58 -5.26 3.35
C ALA A 21 14.94 -6.07 2.20
N HIS A 22 13.64 -6.37 2.28
CA HIS A 22 12.91 -7.02 1.19
C HIS A 22 12.49 -6.05 0.07
N GLY A 23 12.54 -4.75 0.30
CA GLY A 23 12.06 -3.71 -0.62
C GLY A 23 12.58 -3.84 -2.06
N PRO A 24 13.91 -3.91 -2.28
CA PRO A 24 14.49 -4.03 -3.63
C PRO A 24 13.97 -5.26 -4.40
N GLU A 25 13.94 -6.43 -3.76
CA GLU A 25 13.46 -7.66 -4.40
C GLU A 25 11.98 -7.56 -4.79
N ARG A 26 11.13 -6.98 -3.92
CA ARG A 26 9.70 -6.79 -4.17
C ARG A 26 9.44 -5.80 -5.31
N LEU A 27 10.20 -4.71 -5.36
CA LEU A 27 10.14 -3.73 -6.44
C LEU A 27 10.57 -4.33 -7.78
N ASP A 28 11.67 -5.09 -7.79
CA ASP A 28 12.15 -5.78 -8.98
C ASP A 28 11.13 -6.82 -9.47
N ALA A 29 10.48 -7.55 -8.56
CA ALA A 29 9.43 -8.48 -8.90
C ALA A 29 8.22 -7.79 -9.54
N LEU A 30 7.81 -6.61 -9.04
CA LEU A 30 6.77 -5.79 -9.66
C LEU A 30 7.20 -5.33 -11.07
N ARG A 31 8.39 -4.75 -11.20
CA ARG A 31 8.93 -4.24 -12.48
C ARG A 31 8.98 -5.34 -13.53
N ARG A 32 9.49 -6.52 -13.19
CA ARG A 32 9.51 -7.68 -14.09
C ARG A 32 8.12 -8.08 -14.56
N ARG A 33 7.11 -8.06 -13.67
CA ARG A 33 5.72 -8.39 -14.04
C ARG A 33 5.11 -7.34 -14.97
N LEU A 34 5.35 -6.05 -14.70
CA LEU A 34 4.90 -4.96 -15.56
C LEU A 34 5.45 -5.09 -16.98
N VAL A 35 6.76 -5.37 -17.10
CA VAL A 35 7.44 -5.56 -18.38
C VAL A 35 6.96 -6.84 -19.09
N ALA A 36 6.88 -7.95 -18.37
CA ALA A 36 6.44 -9.24 -18.93
C ALA A 36 5.00 -9.19 -19.47
N ASP A 37 4.13 -8.43 -18.80
CA ASP A 37 2.74 -8.23 -19.21
C ASP A 37 2.57 -7.14 -20.28
N GLY A 38 3.67 -6.53 -20.74
CA GLY A 38 3.66 -5.47 -21.76
C GLY A 38 3.04 -4.16 -21.30
N ALA A 39 2.91 -3.93 -19.99
CA ALA A 39 2.26 -2.74 -19.44
C ALA A 39 3.18 -1.52 -19.37
N ALA A 40 4.50 -1.73 -19.31
CA ALA A 40 5.51 -0.69 -19.35
C ALA A 40 6.81 -1.26 -19.91
N ARG A 41 7.64 -0.41 -20.52
CA ARG A 41 9.05 -0.72 -20.79
C ARG A 41 9.88 -0.49 -19.54
N GLU A 42 11.04 -1.15 -19.45
CA GLU A 42 11.92 -1.03 -18.28
C GLU A 42 12.40 0.41 -18.05
N ASP A 43 12.66 1.16 -19.13
CA ASP A 43 13.07 2.57 -19.09
C ASP A 43 11.93 3.54 -18.71
N GLU A 44 10.67 3.07 -18.70
CA GLU A 44 9.51 3.85 -18.26
C GLU A 44 9.25 3.71 -16.76
N LEU A 45 9.88 2.74 -16.09
CA LEU A 45 9.74 2.48 -14.65
C LEU A 45 10.84 3.18 -13.84
N ASP A 46 10.96 4.49 -14.07
CA ASP A 46 12.06 5.36 -13.62
C ASP A 46 11.80 6.05 -12.26
N LEU A 47 10.77 5.62 -11.52
CA LEU A 47 10.31 6.24 -10.27
C LEU A 47 9.82 7.70 -10.44
N SER A 48 9.54 8.14 -11.67
CA SER A 48 8.89 9.44 -11.90
C SER A 48 7.39 9.37 -11.59
N ALA A 49 6.77 10.55 -11.47
CA ALA A 49 5.31 10.67 -11.36
C ALA A 49 4.58 10.04 -12.57
N ALA A 50 5.17 10.13 -13.77
CA ALA A 50 4.58 9.58 -14.99
C ALA A 50 4.58 8.06 -14.97
N SER A 51 5.61 7.42 -14.40
CA SER A 51 5.69 5.96 -14.28
C SER A 51 4.57 5.34 -13.44
N LEU A 52 3.87 6.12 -12.61
CA LEU A 52 2.75 5.64 -11.78
C LEU A 52 1.49 5.31 -12.59
N GLU A 53 1.32 5.91 -13.77
CA GLU A 53 0.17 5.65 -14.64
C GLU A 53 0.14 4.21 -15.17
N PRO A 54 1.19 3.71 -15.87
CA PRO A 54 1.21 2.33 -16.34
C PRO A 54 1.20 1.32 -15.18
N VAL A 55 1.82 1.66 -14.03
CA VAL A 55 1.77 0.82 -12.82
C VAL A 55 0.33 0.64 -12.33
N TRP A 56 -0.44 1.73 -12.24
CA TRP A 56 -1.83 1.64 -11.79
C TRP A 56 -2.74 0.98 -12.82
N ALA A 57 -2.58 1.31 -14.11
CA ALA A 57 -3.33 0.69 -15.19
C ALA A 57 -3.13 -0.83 -15.25
N TRP A 58 -1.92 -1.31 -14.94
CA TRP A 58 -1.63 -2.73 -14.79
C TRP A 58 -2.26 -3.33 -13.53
N ALA A 59 -2.24 -2.62 -12.41
CA ALA A 59 -2.74 -3.12 -11.13
C ALA A 59 -4.25 -3.33 -11.13
N VAL A 60 -5.03 -2.35 -11.59
CA VAL A 60 -6.52 -2.34 -11.53
C VAL A 60 -7.18 -3.64 -12.02
N PRO A 61 -6.89 -4.17 -13.23
CA PRO A 61 -7.53 -5.40 -13.71
C PRO A 61 -7.10 -6.66 -12.96
N ARG A 62 -6.10 -6.58 -12.07
CA ARG A 62 -5.60 -7.71 -11.25
C ARG A 62 -6.16 -7.71 -9.83
N LEU A 63 -6.85 -6.64 -9.43
CA LEU A 63 -7.50 -6.54 -8.14
C LEU A 63 -8.73 -7.43 -8.12
N SER A 64 -8.97 -8.06 -6.97
CA SER A 64 -10.18 -8.80 -6.66
C SER A 64 -10.47 -8.81 -5.16
N TRP A 65 -11.75 -8.89 -4.85
CA TRP A 65 -12.20 -9.25 -3.51
C TRP A 65 -11.80 -10.69 -3.20
N ARG A 66 -11.76 -10.98 -1.90
CA ARG A 66 -11.58 -12.33 -1.40
C ARG A 66 -12.77 -13.22 -1.78
N ALA A 67 -12.52 -14.50 -2.01
CA ALA A 67 -13.59 -15.46 -2.24
C ALA A 67 -14.55 -15.48 -1.04
N GLY A 68 -15.86 -15.41 -1.32
CA GLY A 68 -16.90 -15.35 -0.29
C GLY A 68 -17.09 -13.98 0.38
N TYR A 69 -16.31 -12.96 0.02
CA TYR A 69 -16.60 -11.60 0.41
C TYR A 69 -17.58 -10.97 -0.59
N GLU A 70 -18.72 -10.50 -0.07
CA GLU A 70 -19.66 -9.67 -0.80
C GLU A 70 -19.56 -8.23 -0.27
N PRO A 71 -19.15 -7.26 -1.10
CA PRO A 71 -19.11 -5.86 -0.68
C PRO A 71 -20.53 -5.38 -0.36
N PRO A 72 -20.72 -4.61 0.74
CA PRO A 72 -22.02 -4.04 1.03
C PRO A 72 -22.42 -3.03 -0.07
N PRO A 73 -23.72 -2.72 -0.21
CA PRO A 73 -24.15 -1.60 -1.06
C PRO A 73 -23.42 -0.30 -0.71
N LEU A 74 -23.21 0.56 -1.71
CA LEU A 74 -22.50 1.82 -1.52
C LEU A 74 -23.14 2.67 -0.42
N GLY A 75 -22.33 3.13 0.53
CA GLY A 75 -22.78 3.93 1.68
C GLY A 75 -23.22 3.13 2.90
N MET A 76 -23.26 1.79 2.81
CA MET A 76 -23.53 0.92 3.96
C MET A 76 -22.23 0.52 4.66
N PRO A 77 -22.24 0.37 6.00
CA PRO A 77 -21.07 -0.13 6.71
C PRO A 77 -20.76 -1.57 6.29
N GLY A 78 -19.48 -1.85 6.07
CA GLY A 78 -19.01 -3.20 5.78
C GLY A 78 -19.20 -4.16 6.96
N PRO A 79 -19.24 -5.48 6.69
CA PRO A 79 -19.20 -6.48 7.74
C PRO A 79 -17.98 -6.24 8.65
N ARG A 80 -18.16 -6.44 9.96
CA ARG A 80 -17.04 -6.48 10.89
C ARG A 80 -16.27 -7.78 10.66
N GLY A 81 -14.94 -7.71 10.62
CA GLY A 81 -14.11 -8.86 10.21
C GLY A 81 -14.19 -10.07 11.15
N PRO A 82 -13.50 -11.17 10.80
CA PRO A 82 -13.73 -11.95 9.59
C PRO A 82 -14.99 -12.83 9.73
N ALA A 83 -15.78 -12.93 8.66
CA ALA A 83 -16.98 -13.79 8.55
C ALA A 83 -16.67 -15.24 8.12
N GLY A 84 -15.40 -15.61 7.92
CA GLY A 84 -14.90 -16.93 7.49
C GLY A 84 -13.40 -17.10 7.74
N GLU A 85 -12.84 -18.29 7.49
CA GLU A 85 -11.40 -18.59 7.65
C GLU A 85 -10.56 -17.67 6.76
N LEU A 86 -9.37 -17.23 7.20
CA LEU A 86 -8.42 -16.39 6.43
C LEU A 86 -7.57 -17.23 5.46
N GLU A 87 -6.92 -16.59 4.48
CA GLU A 87 -5.93 -17.25 3.61
C GLU A 87 -4.70 -17.67 4.44
N PRO A 88 -3.97 -18.72 4.03
CA PRO A 88 -2.77 -19.18 4.73
C PRO A 88 -1.73 -18.05 4.87
N ALA A 89 -1.05 -18.00 6.02
CA ALA A 89 -0.11 -16.91 6.33
C ALA A 89 1.08 -16.83 5.35
N ASP A 90 1.51 -17.97 4.78
CA ASP A 90 2.56 -18.06 3.77
C ASP A 90 2.14 -17.53 2.39
N GLU A 91 0.84 -17.35 2.15
CA GLU A 91 0.30 -16.73 0.95
C GLU A 91 0.12 -15.20 1.09
N LEU A 92 0.37 -14.64 2.28
CA LEU A 92 0.07 -13.25 2.61
C LEU A 92 1.35 -12.40 2.74
N PRO A 93 1.30 -11.09 2.39
CA PRO A 93 2.43 -10.20 2.62
C PRO A 93 2.78 -10.07 4.11
N GLU A 94 4.05 -9.80 4.40
CA GLU A 94 4.58 -9.72 5.78
C GLU A 94 3.90 -8.65 6.66
N TRP A 95 3.34 -7.61 6.04
CA TRP A 95 2.61 -6.53 6.72
C TRP A 95 1.15 -6.89 7.03
N PHE A 96 0.61 -7.99 6.49
CA PHE A 96 -0.81 -8.28 6.59
C PHE A 96 -1.24 -8.55 8.03
N ASP A 97 -2.17 -7.73 8.53
CA ASP A 97 -2.97 -8.02 9.72
C ASP A 97 -4.46 -7.92 9.32
N ALA A 98 -5.27 -8.91 9.70
CA ALA A 98 -6.70 -8.93 9.39
C ALA A 98 -7.47 -7.73 9.96
N ARG A 99 -6.94 -7.05 10.97
CA ARG A 99 -7.51 -5.84 11.59
C ARG A 99 -7.03 -4.55 10.93
N TYR A 100 -6.04 -4.63 10.06
CA TYR A 100 -5.42 -3.47 9.43
C TYR A 100 -6.22 -3.02 8.19
N HIS A 101 -6.82 -1.83 8.23
CA HIS A 101 -7.61 -1.22 7.14
C HIS A 101 -8.61 -2.16 6.43
N ASP A 102 -9.20 -3.10 7.17
CA ASP A 102 -10.06 -4.14 6.63
C ASP A 102 -9.39 -4.95 5.49
N ALA A 103 -8.07 -5.15 5.54
CA ALA A 103 -7.30 -5.85 4.52
C ALA A 103 -7.81 -7.28 4.26
N TRP A 104 -8.47 -7.89 5.26
CA TRP A 104 -9.07 -9.22 5.20
C TRP A 104 -10.10 -9.41 4.07
N ARG A 105 -10.66 -8.33 3.52
CA ARG A 105 -11.65 -8.39 2.42
C ARG A 105 -11.04 -8.57 1.04
N PHE A 106 -9.74 -8.33 0.89
CA PHE A 106 -9.03 -8.49 -0.37
C PHE A 106 -8.48 -9.91 -0.51
N SER A 107 -8.38 -10.39 -1.74
CA SER A 107 -7.69 -11.67 -2.00
C SER A 107 -6.18 -11.56 -1.75
N ALA A 108 -5.52 -12.67 -1.47
CA ALA A 108 -4.05 -12.73 -1.34
C ALA A 108 -3.35 -12.15 -2.58
N LYS A 109 -3.88 -12.43 -3.77
CA LYS A 109 -3.38 -11.86 -5.02
C LYS A 109 -3.42 -10.34 -5.01
N THR A 110 -4.54 -9.75 -4.58
CA THR A 110 -4.66 -8.29 -4.44
C THR A 110 -3.68 -7.74 -3.42
N LEU A 111 -3.51 -8.40 -2.28
CA LEU A 111 -2.58 -7.96 -1.23
C LEU A 111 -1.14 -7.93 -1.73
N TRP A 112 -0.71 -8.89 -2.55
CA TRP A 112 0.61 -8.86 -3.20
C TRP A 112 0.75 -7.79 -4.27
N VAL A 113 -0.30 -7.50 -5.05
CA VAL A 113 -0.32 -6.37 -5.98
C VAL A 113 -0.17 -5.06 -5.20
N VAL A 114 -0.92 -4.90 -4.11
CA VAL A 114 -0.86 -3.74 -3.22
C VAL A 114 0.53 -3.58 -2.61
N ASP A 115 1.17 -4.65 -2.12
CA ASP A 115 2.52 -4.59 -1.55
C ASP A 115 3.53 -3.98 -2.54
N GLY A 116 3.60 -4.52 -3.76
CA GLY A 116 4.51 -4.01 -4.78
C GLY A 116 4.20 -2.56 -5.17
N VAL A 117 2.92 -2.27 -5.44
CA VAL A 117 2.48 -0.93 -5.88
C VAL A 117 2.69 0.13 -4.81
N ALA A 118 2.43 -0.19 -3.54
CA ALA A 118 2.64 0.70 -2.40
C ALA A 118 4.12 1.03 -2.22
N ARG A 119 5.00 0.03 -2.32
CA ARG A 119 6.45 0.25 -2.29
C ARG A 119 6.89 1.14 -3.46
N TYR A 120 6.39 0.89 -4.67
CA TYR A 120 6.75 1.70 -5.84
C TYR A 120 6.31 3.16 -5.68
N LEU A 121 5.07 3.40 -5.21
CA LEU A 121 4.58 4.75 -4.90
C LEU A 121 5.46 5.45 -3.85
N ALA A 122 5.84 4.73 -2.80
CA ALA A 122 6.69 5.26 -1.73
C ALA A 122 8.07 5.65 -2.24
N GLU A 123 8.70 4.81 -3.07
CA GLU A 123 9.99 5.14 -3.68
C GLU A 123 9.89 6.33 -4.65
N CYS A 124 8.79 6.48 -5.39
CA CYS A 124 8.55 7.70 -6.17
C CYS A 124 8.52 8.94 -5.28
N LEU A 125 7.83 8.88 -4.13
CA LEU A 125 7.76 9.99 -3.16
C LEU A 125 9.14 10.31 -2.57
N VAL A 126 9.89 9.29 -2.15
CA VAL A 126 11.25 9.44 -1.62
C VAL A 126 12.20 10.05 -2.65
N ALA A 127 12.10 9.63 -3.92
CA ALA A 127 12.92 10.18 -5.00
C ALA A 127 12.56 11.64 -5.34
N ALA A 128 11.28 12.01 -5.25
CA ALA A 128 10.78 13.28 -5.73
C ALA A 128 10.79 14.41 -4.69
N VAL A 129 10.76 14.10 -3.40
CA VAL A 129 10.59 15.08 -2.32
C VAL A 129 11.86 15.15 -1.46
N PRO A 130 12.59 16.28 -1.46
CA PRO A 130 13.77 16.45 -0.63
C PRO A 130 13.47 16.23 0.86
N GLY A 131 14.21 15.32 1.49
CA GLY A 131 14.05 14.98 2.91
C GLY A 131 13.03 13.87 3.19
N ALA A 132 12.29 13.42 2.16
CA ALA A 132 11.41 12.27 2.29
C ALA A 132 12.20 10.99 2.53
N ARG A 133 11.75 10.17 3.48
CA ARG A 133 12.41 8.92 3.86
C ARG A 133 11.47 8.01 4.63
N TRP A 134 11.79 6.72 4.62
CA TRP A 134 11.13 5.72 5.46
C TRP A 134 11.47 5.90 6.94
N VAL A 135 10.45 5.82 7.79
CA VAL A 135 10.56 5.80 9.25
C VAL A 135 9.48 4.88 9.85
N VAL A 136 9.60 4.60 11.14
CA VAL A 136 8.51 4.00 11.91
C VAL A 136 7.51 5.09 12.24
N GLY A 137 6.25 4.88 11.88
CA GLY A 137 5.14 5.78 12.17
C GLY A 137 5.01 6.01 13.67
N ARG A 138 5.19 7.25 14.09
CA ARG A 138 5.05 7.66 15.49
C ARG A 138 4.46 9.06 15.54
N SER A 139 3.42 9.23 16.34
CA SER A 139 2.89 10.54 16.66
C SER A 139 2.58 10.63 18.15
N ARG A 140 2.67 11.85 18.69
CA ARG A 140 2.23 12.14 20.07
C ARG A 140 0.70 12.23 20.17
N SER A 141 0.00 12.28 19.04
CA SER A 141 -1.45 12.32 18.99
C SER A 141 -2.05 10.97 19.40
N LYS A 142 -2.94 10.99 20.40
CA LYS A 142 -3.69 9.81 20.81
C LYS A 142 -4.53 9.31 19.63
N GLY A 143 -4.41 8.03 19.29
CA GLY A 143 -5.16 7.42 18.18
C GLY A 143 -4.52 7.61 16.80
N TYR A 144 -3.22 7.90 16.73
CA TYR A 144 -2.50 7.90 15.46
C TYR A 144 -2.60 6.52 14.78
N VAL A 145 -3.23 6.51 13.61
CA VAL A 145 -3.68 5.28 12.93
C VAL A 145 -2.53 4.45 12.35
N TYR A 146 -1.35 5.06 12.13
CA TYR A 146 -0.18 4.38 11.57
C TYR A 146 0.91 4.13 12.61
N GLN A 147 0.54 4.06 13.89
CA GLN A 147 1.49 3.77 14.97
C GLN A 147 2.21 2.45 14.68
N ASN A 148 3.55 2.49 14.69
CA ASN A 148 4.47 1.38 14.44
C ASN A 148 4.53 0.85 12.99
N HIS A 149 3.79 1.44 12.04
CA HIS A 149 3.86 1.06 10.63
C HIS A 149 5.10 1.64 9.93
N PRO A 150 5.57 1.04 8.81
CA PRO A 150 6.44 1.72 7.86
C PRO A 150 5.72 2.91 7.23
N VAL A 151 6.24 4.12 7.41
CA VAL A 151 5.69 5.33 6.79
C VAL A 151 6.78 6.11 6.08
N VAL A 152 6.39 6.90 5.07
CA VAL A 152 7.22 7.92 4.46
C VAL A 152 6.94 9.25 5.16
N THR A 153 7.96 9.80 5.81
CA THR A 153 7.92 11.14 6.44
C THR A 153 8.64 12.17 5.59
N GLY A 154 8.65 13.44 6.01
CA GLY A 154 9.31 14.55 5.29
C GLY A 154 8.52 15.07 4.10
N LEU A 155 7.25 14.68 4.00
CA LEU A 155 6.32 15.13 2.96
C LEU A 155 5.69 16.48 3.35
N PRO A 156 5.21 17.29 2.38
CA PRO A 156 4.65 18.62 2.66
C PRO A 156 3.35 18.65 3.46
N LEU A 157 2.58 17.55 3.47
CA LEU A 157 1.30 17.45 4.19
C LEU A 157 1.48 16.70 5.50
N ASP A 158 1.53 15.37 5.42
CA ASP A 158 1.63 14.46 6.56
C ASP A 158 2.43 13.20 6.16
N ASP A 159 2.85 12.43 7.16
CA ASP A 159 3.42 11.11 6.94
C ASP A 159 2.42 10.19 6.23
N VAL A 160 2.91 9.44 5.25
CA VAL A 160 2.10 8.51 4.46
C VAL A 160 2.45 7.09 4.84
N GLU A 161 1.44 6.30 5.20
CA GLU A 161 1.52 4.84 5.15
C GLU A 161 1.11 4.40 3.72
N PRO A 162 2.06 3.91 2.89
CA PRO A 162 1.78 3.66 1.47
C PRO A 162 0.83 2.49 1.21
N VAL A 163 0.85 1.46 2.06
CA VAL A 163 -0.01 0.28 1.93
C VAL A 163 -1.46 0.65 2.19
N ALA A 164 -1.75 1.36 3.27
CA ALA A 164 -3.05 1.93 3.61
C ALA A 164 -3.60 2.77 2.46
N LEU A 165 -2.75 3.64 1.90
CA LEU A 165 -3.14 4.53 0.81
C LEU A 165 -3.55 3.75 -0.44
N VAL A 166 -2.77 2.73 -0.80
CA VAL A 166 -3.05 1.88 -1.97
C VAL A 166 -4.20 0.91 -1.71
N LEU A 167 -4.41 0.40 -0.48
CA LEU A 167 -5.59 -0.38 -0.10
C LEU A 167 -6.88 0.43 -0.29
N VAL A 168 -6.87 1.71 0.10
CA VAL A 168 -8.01 2.60 -0.13
C VAL A 168 -8.24 2.81 -1.63
N ALA A 169 -7.19 3.01 -2.42
CA ALA A 169 -7.30 3.13 -3.87
C ALA A 169 -7.82 1.85 -4.52
N ALA A 170 -7.34 0.68 -4.09
CA ALA A 170 -7.78 -0.63 -4.58
C ALA A 170 -9.26 -0.87 -4.26
N GLY A 171 -9.70 -0.55 -3.04
CA GLY A 171 -11.10 -0.62 -2.67
C GLY A 171 -11.97 0.28 -3.55
N LYS A 172 -11.54 1.53 -3.80
CA LYS A 172 -12.24 2.44 -4.73
C LYS A 172 -12.33 1.82 -6.13
N ALA A 173 -11.24 1.31 -6.68
CA ALA A 173 -11.22 0.70 -8.00
C ALA A 173 -12.20 -0.48 -8.12
N LEU A 174 -12.22 -1.37 -7.11
CA LEU A 174 -13.13 -2.52 -7.07
C LEU A 174 -14.60 -2.11 -6.89
N ASP A 175 -14.86 -1.00 -6.22
CA ASP A 175 -16.21 -0.39 -6.13
C ASP A 175 -16.61 0.37 -7.42
N GLY A 176 -15.78 0.35 -8.46
CA GLY A 176 -16.00 1.12 -9.71
C GLY A 176 -15.81 2.63 -9.54
N ARG A 177 -15.17 3.08 -8.47
CA ARG A 177 -14.90 4.50 -8.18
C ARG A 177 -13.53 4.93 -8.74
N PRO A 178 -13.40 6.18 -9.21
CA PRO A 178 -12.12 6.71 -9.67
C PRO A 178 -11.03 6.61 -8.60
N SER A 179 -9.84 6.18 -9.03
CA SER A 179 -8.63 6.09 -8.21
C SER A 179 -7.41 6.22 -9.13
N SER A 180 -6.35 6.87 -8.63
CA SER A 180 -5.13 7.15 -9.40
C SER A 180 -3.93 7.23 -8.47
N LEU A 181 -2.89 6.43 -8.72
CA LEU A 181 -1.63 6.55 -7.99
C LEU A 181 -0.94 7.89 -8.26
N ARG A 182 -1.09 8.43 -9.47
CA ARG A 182 -0.54 9.73 -9.83
C ARG A 182 -1.17 10.84 -9.01
N ASP A 183 -2.49 10.84 -8.84
CA ASP A 183 -3.17 11.83 -8.00
C ASP A 183 -2.71 11.72 -6.55
N LEU A 184 -2.58 10.50 -6.02
CA LEU A 184 -2.06 10.26 -4.68
C LEU A 184 -0.64 10.81 -4.52
N PHE A 185 0.24 10.55 -5.49
CA PHE A 185 1.58 11.12 -5.51
C PHE A 185 1.57 12.65 -5.56
N GLU A 186 0.75 13.26 -6.42
CA GLU A 186 0.72 14.72 -6.59
C GLU A 186 0.23 15.43 -5.32
N ILE A 187 -0.77 14.87 -4.63
CA ILE A 187 -1.26 15.37 -3.34
C ILE A 187 -0.12 15.31 -2.30
N HIS A 188 0.51 14.15 -2.13
CA HIS A 188 1.48 13.94 -1.04
C HIS A 188 2.87 14.48 -1.34
N SER A 189 3.20 14.78 -2.60
CA SER A 189 4.41 15.50 -2.98
C SER A 189 4.24 17.03 -2.95
N GLY A 190 3.03 17.53 -2.66
CA GLY A 190 2.71 18.97 -2.66
C GLY A 190 2.61 19.60 -4.06
N ARG A 191 2.58 18.78 -5.12
CA ARG A 191 2.42 19.24 -6.51
C ARG A 191 0.96 19.55 -6.86
N ARG A 192 0.01 19.07 -6.04
CA ARG A 192 -1.41 19.38 -6.10
C ARG A 192 -1.91 19.70 -4.69
N ARG A 193 -2.67 20.79 -4.53
CA ARG A 193 -3.36 21.08 -3.27
C ARG A 193 -4.59 20.16 -3.15
N PRO A 194 -4.86 19.60 -1.95
CA PRO A 194 -6.02 18.74 -1.72
C PRO A 194 -7.35 19.47 -1.94
#